data_AF-A0A1J3ICR6-F1
#
_entry.id   AF-A0A1J3ICR6-F1
#
_cell.length_a   1.000
_cell.length_b   1.000
_cell.length_c   1.000
_cell.angle_alpha   90.00
_cell.angle_beta   90.00
_cell.angle_gamma   90.00
#
_symmetry.space_group_name_H-M   'P 1'
#
loop_
_entity.id
_entity.type
_entity.pdbx_description
1 polymer ?
#
loop_
_entity_poly.entity_id
_entity_poly.type
_entity_poly.pdbx_seq_one_letter_code
_entity_poly.pdbx_strand_id
1 'polypeptide(L)'
;AMAVMKHFFHGCALTSSEIATDGICNLCHKDQAVEFACSPCNFDLCIGCSKLPQKVSHDFHPEHPLEFCLCEADRKPRYVVCSGCGNMCSGSFYECKECKIYLDLDCALMENIFRCWDAKEKLNDSHCQSATCLRGIDQDQMCQALAFCVNG
;
A
#
# COMPACT_ATOMS: atom_id res chain seq x y z
N ALA A 1 1.11 27.42 17.40
CA ALA A 1 0.43 27.83 16.15
C ALA A 1 0.04 26.55 15.44
N MET A 2 -1.24 26.40 15.12
CA MET A 2 -1.77 25.19 14.47
C MET A 2 -1.16 25.05 13.08
N ALA A 3 -0.62 23.89 12.75
CA ALA A 3 -0.15 23.59 11.41
C ALA A 3 -1.34 23.38 10.48
N VAL A 4 -1.19 23.79 9.23
CA VAL A 4 -2.21 23.62 8.19
C VAL A 4 -1.59 22.88 7.02
N MET A 5 -2.28 21.88 6.51
CA MET A 5 -1.85 21.04 5.38
C MET A 5 -2.92 21.02 4.29
N LYS A 6 -2.49 21.03 3.03
CA LYS A 6 -3.32 20.61 1.90
C LYS A 6 -2.94 19.19 1.52
N HIS A 7 -3.88 18.26 1.58
CA HIS A 7 -3.65 16.87 1.22
C HIS A 7 -4.23 16.58 -0.17
N PHE A 8 -3.57 15.74 -0.97
CA PHE A 8 -3.99 15.48 -2.35
C PHE A 8 -5.31 14.71 -2.46
N PHE A 9 -5.76 14.04 -1.39
CA PHE A 9 -7.06 13.36 -1.32
C PHE A 9 -8.19 14.20 -0.72
N HIS A 10 -7.88 15.36 -0.14
CA HIS A 10 -8.87 16.18 0.53
C HIS A 10 -8.74 17.64 0.11
N GLY A 11 -9.80 18.18 -0.50
CA GLY A 11 -9.78 19.53 -1.07
C GLY A 11 -9.73 20.65 -0.03
N CYS A 12 -10.17 20.41 1.20
CA CYS A 12 -10.09 21.41 2.27
C CYS A 12 -8.69 21.44 2.90
N ALA A 13 -8.36 22.59 3.49
CA ALA A 13 -7.20 22.69 4.36
C ALA A 13 -7.45 21.91 5.65
N LEU A 14 -6.57 20.97 5.96
CA LEU A 14 -6.60 20.21 7.21
C LEU A 14 -5.82 20.98 8.28
N THR A 15 -6.29 20.93 9.52
CA THR A 15 -5.63 21.57 10.67
C THR A 15 -5.08 20.51 11.61
N SER A 16 -3.85 20.71 12.10
CA SER A 16 -3.31 19.89 13.18
C SER A 16 -3.99 20.21 14.50
N SER A 17 -4.07 19.27 15.43
CA SER A 17 -4.54 19.53 16.80
C SER A 17 -3.37 19.64 17.77
N GLU A 18 -3.49 20.47 18.82
CA GLU A 18 -2.47 20.54 19.89
C GLU A 18 -2.48 19.30 20.80
N ILE A 19 -3.60 18.56 20.79
CA ILE A 19 -3.79 17.33 21.55
C ILE A 19 -3.88 16.19 20.54
N ALA A 20 -2.96 15.23 20.63
CA ALA A 20 -3.06 13.99 19.88
C ALA A 20 -4.28 13.20 20.38
N THR A 21 -5.24 12.97 19.49
CA THR A 21 -6.38 12.09 19.73
C THR A 21 -6.29 10.89 18.81
N ASP A 22 -6.62 9.71 19.32
CA ASP A 22 -6.78 8.53 18.48
C ASP A 22 -8.10 8.61 17.71
N GLY A 23 -8.08 8.13 16.46
CA GLY A 23 -9.23 8.15 15.56
C GLY A 23 -8.99 7.27 14.34
N ILE A 24 -10.07 7.00 13.60
CA ILE A 24 -10.00 6.16 12.40
C ILE A 24 -9.53 7.03 11.23
N CYS A 25 -8.34 6.73 10.71
CA CYS A 25 -7.81 7.43 9.54
C CYS A 25 -8.61 7.12 8.27
N ASN A 26 -9.02 8.15 7.52
CA ASN A 26 -9.81 8.00 6.30
C ASN A 26 -9.05 7.39 5.11
N LEU A 27 -7.72 7.23 5.20
CA LEU A 27 -6.91 6.65 4.11
C LEU A 27 -6.58 5.17 4.37
N CYS A 28 -6.11 4.84 5.57
CA CYS A 28 -5.69 3.47 5.90
C CYS A 28 -6.73 2.70 6.72
N HIS A 29 -7.79 3.36 7.19
CA HIS A 29 -8.84 2.79 8.06
C HIS A 29 -8.33 2.13 9.35
N LYS A 30 -7.11 2.47 9.78
CA LYS A 30 -6.53 2.04 11.06
C LYS A 30 -6.88 3.06 12.13
N ASP A 31 -7.13 2.57 13.35
CA ASP A 31 -7.29 3.39 14.54
C ASP A 31 -5.91 3.81 15.05
N GLN A 32 -5.58 5.10 14.91
CA GLN A 32 -4.24 5.66 15.15
C GLN A 32 -4.33 7.13 15.55
N ALA A 33 -3.23 7.68 16.07
CA ALA A 33 -3.11 9.10 16.35
C ALA A 33 -3.38 9.95 15.09
N VAL A 34 -4.38 10.83 15.19
CA VAL A 34 -4.75 11.79 14.16
C VAL A 34 -3.78 12.97 14.20
N GLU A 35 -3.15 13.25 13.06
CA GLU A 35 -2.23 14.39 12.90
C GLU A 35 -2.97 15.61 12.37
N PHE A 36 -3.84 15.39 11.38
CA PHE A 36 -4.56 16.45 10.67
C PHE A 36 -6.03 16.06 10.53
N ALA A 37 -6.93 17.03 10.73
CA ALA A 37 -8.35 16.81 10.58
C ALA A 37 -9.06 17.95 9.84
N CYS A 38 -10.19 17.62 9.22
CA CYS A 38 -11.18 18.57 8.73
C CYS A 38 -12.53 18.24 9.38
N SER A 39 -12.88 19.01 10.41
CA SER A 39 -14.15 18.85 11.12
C SER A 39 -15.39 19.01 10.24
N PRO A 40 -15.45 19.96 9.28
CA PRO A 40 -16.61 20.08 8.37
C PRO A 40 -16.88 18.83 7.53
N CYS A 41 -15.84 18.06 7.21
CA CYS A 41 -15.94 16.87 6.37
C CYS A 41 -15.84 15.56 7.17
N ASN A 42 -15.62 15.64 8.49
CA ASN A 42 -15.29 14.49 9.34
C ASN A 42 -14.19 13.63 8.71
N PHE A 43 -13.09 14.29 8.33
CA PHE A 43 -11.94 13.66 7.68
C PHE A 43 -10.73 13.74 8.60
N ASP A 44 -10.26 12.58 9.04
CA ASP A 44 -9.12 12.39 9.92
C ASP A 44 -7.97 11.72 9.17
N LEU A 45 -6.77 12.26 9.37
CA LEU A 45 -5.56 11.83 8.70
C LEU A 45 -4.49 11.52 9.73
N CYS A 46 -4.06 10.26 9.81
CA CYS A 46 -2.97 9.86 10.70
C CYS A 46 -1.60 10.34 10.20
N ILE A 47 -0.61 10.32 11.10
CA ILE A 47 0.77 10.77 10.83
C ILE A 47 1.40 10.07 9.61
N GLY A 48 1.15 8.78 9.43
CA GLY A 48 1.68 8.03 8.28
C GLY A 48 1.05 8.50 6.97
N CYS A 49 -0.28 8.61 6.96
CA CYS A 49 -1.04 9.00 5.78
C CYS A 49 -0.84 10.47 5.36
N SER A 50 -0.42 11.34 6.28
CA SER A 50 -0.08 12.73 6.00
C SER A 50 1.22 12.91 5.21
N LYS A 51 2.08 11.89 5.21
CA LYS A 51 3.39 11.89 4.53
C LYS A 51 3.37 11.10 3.21
N LEU A 52 2.23 10.53 2.83
CA LEU A 52 2.15 9.71 1.64
C LEU A 52 2.37 10.54 0.37
N PRO A 53 3.22 10.07 -0.56
CA PRO A 53 3.33 10.70 -1.87
C PRO A 53 2.10 10.35 -2.73
N GLN A 54 1.67 11.28 -3.59
CA GLN A 54 0.57 11.02 -4.52
C GLN A 54 0.93 9.96 -5.57
N LYS A 55 2.19 9.94 -6.00
CA LYS A 55 2.73 8.97 -6.95
C LYS A 55 4.03 8.39 -6.42
N VAL A 56 4.27 7.11 -6.68
CA VAL A 56 5.51 6.43 -6.35
C VAL A 56 6.14 5.84 -7.61
N SER A 57 7.45 6.00 -7.74
CA SER A 57 8.27 5.19 -8.63
C SER A 57 8.88 4.09 -7.78
N HIS A 58 8.67 2.84 -8.14
CA HIS A 58 8.97 1.72 -7.26
C HIS A 58 9.69 0.61 -8.03
N ASP A 59 10.76 0.04 -7.48
CA ASP A 59 11.66 -0.89 -8.19
C ASP A 59 10.98 -2.20 -8.62
N PHE A 60 9.89 -2.59 -7.98
CA PHE A 60 9.04 -3.71 -8.44
C PHE A 60 8.47 -3.45 -9.84
N HIS A 61 8.12 -2.19 -10.15
CA HIS A 61 7.55 -1.74 -11.41
C HIS A 61 8.16 -0.39 -11.83
N PRO A 62 9.42 -0.38 -12.30
CA PRO A 62 10.13 0.84 -12.67
C PRO A 62 9.62 1.46 -13.98
N GLU A 63 8.86 0.71 -14.77
CA GLU A 63 8.40 1.14 -16.09
C GLU A 63 7.41 2.31 -16.01
N HIS A 64 6.51 2.31 -15.01
CA HIS A 64 5.52 3.36 -14.81
C HIS A 64 5.35 3.71 -13.33
N PRO A 65 5.10 4.99 -13.00
CA PRO A 65 4.74 5.36 -11.64
C PRO A 65 3.37 4.78 -11.26
N LEU A 66 3.22 4.40 -9.99
CA LEU A 66 1.93 4.04 -9.42
C LEU A 66 1.29 5.25 -8.75
N GLU A 67 -0.01 5.39 -8.89
CA GLU A 67 -0.80 6.49 -8.31
C GLU A 67 -1.63 5.98 -7.13
N PHE A 68 -1.65 6.74 -6.04
CA PHE A 68 -2.45 6.40 -4.87
C PHE A 68 -3.95 6.36 -5.22
N CYS A 69 -4.64 5.35 -4.71
CA CYS A 69 -6.06 5.09 -4.88
C CYS A 69 -6.70 4.66 -3.54
N LEU A 70 -7.97 5.00 -3.35
CA LEU A 70 -8.79 4.48 -2.24
C LEU A 70 -9.53 3.22 -2.67
N CYS A 71 -9.64 2.27 -1.74
CA CYS A 71 -10.61 1.18 -1.79
C CYS A 71 -12.00 1.75 -1.45
N GLU A 72 -12.64 2.37 -2.43
CA GLU A 72 -14.06 2.74 -2.32
C GLU A 72 -14.94 1.52 -2.55
N ALA A 73 -15.99 1.34 -1.74
CA ALA A 73 -16.89 0.19 -1.81
C ALA A 73 -17.56 -0.01 -3.19
N ASP A 74 -17.73 1.09 -3.93
CA ASP A 74 -18.37 1.11 -5.24
C ASP A 74 -17.38 1.00 -6.41
N ARG A 75 -16.07 1.04 -6.14
CA ARG A 75 -15.05 0.87 -7.18
C ARG A 75 -14.85 -0.62 -7.49
N LYS A 76 -14.69 -0.90 -8.78
CA LYS A 76 -14.23 -2.21 -9.27
C LYS A 76 -12.72 -2.15 -9.55
N PRO A 77 -11.94 -3.17 -9.14
CA PRO A 77 -12.36 -4.37 -8.41
C PRO A 77 -12.61 -4.08 -6.92
N ARG A 78 -13.59 -4.78 -6.33
CA ARG A 78 -13.91 -4.65 -4.88
C ARG A 78 -12.80 -5.11 -3.96
N TYR A 79 -11.97 -6.02 -4.48
CA TYR A 79 -10.87 -6.65 -3.79
C TYR A 79 -9.63 -6.45 -4.63
N VAL A 80 -8.63 -5.80 -4.05
CA VAL A 80 -7.36 -5.50 -4.70
C VAL A 80 -6.29 -6.31 -3.98
N VAL A 81 -5.61 -7.18 -4.71
CA VAL A 81 -4.49 -7.95 -4.18
C VAL A 81 -3.20 -7.23 -4.51
N CYS A 82 -2.36 -7.01 -3.50
CA CYS A 82 -1.04 -6.43 -3.65
C CYS A 82 -0.15 -7.38 -4.47
N SER A 83 0.36 -6.88 -5.60
CA SER A 83 1.31 -7.60 -6.46
C SER A 83 2.66 -7.84 -5.76
N GLY A 84 2.97 -7.02 -4.75
CA GLY A 84 4.22 -7.08 -4.00
C GLY A 84 4.22 -8.18 -2.94
N CYS A 85 3.16 -8.34 -2.14
CA CYS A 85 3.09 -9.27 -1.00
C CYS A 85 2.04 -10.39 -1.14
N GLY A 86 1.12 -10.30 -2.12
CA GLY A 86 0.00 -11.22 -2.29
C GLY A 86 -1.16 -11.01 -1.32
N ASN A 87 -1.07 -10.07 -0.36
CA ASN A 87 -2.14 -9.78 0.59
C ASN A 87 -3.21 -8.86 -0.02
N MET A 88 -4.38 -8.82 0.61
CA MET A 88 -5.44 -7.87 0.27
C MET A 88 -5.05 -6.45 0.70
N CYS A 89 -5.13 -5.50 -0.23
CA CYS A 89 -4.99 -4.09 0.08
C CYS A 89 -6.13 -3.64 1.01
N SER A 90 -5.80 -2.83 2.01
CA SER A 90 -6.73 -2.34 3.02
C SER A 90 -6.83 -0.83 2.97
N GLY A 91 -8.03 -0.31 2.69
CA GLY A 91 -8.34 1.13 2.68
C GLY A 91 -7.77 1.90 1.49
N SER A 92 -6.48 1.74 1.20
CA SER A 92 -5.80 2.37 0.07
C SER A 92 -4.66 1.53 -0.49
N PHE A 93 -4.26 1.87 -1.71
CA PHE A 93 -3.22 1.20 -2.47
C PHE A 93 -2.66 2.13 -3.54
N TYR A 94 -1.56 1.75 -4.16
CA TYR A 94 -1.01 2.39 -5.35
C TYR A 94 -1.32 1.55 -6.59
N GLU A 95 -1.84 2.18 -7.64
CA GLU A 95 -2.18 1.54 -8.92
C GLU A 95 -1.34 2.10 -10.06
N CYS A 96 -0.74 1.22 -10.85
CA CYS A 96 -0.38 1.55 -12.22
C CYS A 96 -1.61 1.32 -13.11
N LYS A 97 -2.20 2.40 -13.63
CA LYS A 97 -3.41 2.31 -14.47
C LYS A 97 -3.15 1.60 -15.80
N GLU A 98 -1.93 1.67 -16.31
CA GLU A 98 -1.52 1.10 -17.60
C GLU A 98 -1.32 -0.41 -17.49
N CYS A 99 -0.55 -0.85 -16.48
CA CYS A 99 -0.20 -2.27 -16.31
C CYS A 99 -1.13 -3.04 -15.36
N LYS A 100 -2.05 -2.35 -14.67
CA LYS A 100 -2.93 -2.94 -13.65
C LYS A 100 -2.16 -3.66 -12.54
N ILE A 101 -1.05 -3.05 -12.14
CA ILE A 101 -0.27 -3.45 -10.97
C ILE A 101 -0.76 -2.68 -9.76
N TYR A 102 -0.87 -3.37 -8.63
CA TYR A 102 -1.36 -2.81 -7.37
C TYR A 102 -0.35 -3.07 -6.26
N LEU A 103 -0.01 -2.07 -5.47
CA LEU A 103 0.81 -2.22 -4.27
C LEU A 103 0.04 -1.68 -3.07
N ASP A 104 -0.04 -2.41 -1.97
CA ASP A 104 -0.51 -1.83 -0.72
C ASP A 104 0.46 -0.73 -0.23
N LEU A 105 0.06 0.04 0.78
CA LEU A 105 0.89 1.15 1.27
C LEU A 105 2.24 0.69 1.80
N ASP A 106 2.29 -0.44 2.50
CA ASP A 106 3.52 -0.93 3.12
C ASP A 106 4.52 -1.36 2.04
N CYS A 107 4.06 -2.07 1.01
CA CYS A 107 4.85 -2.44 -0.14
C CYS A 107 5.27 -1.23 -0.99
N ALA A 108 4.38 -0.28 -1.23
CA ALA A 108 4.67 0.87 -2.08
C ALA A 108 5.70 1.84 -1.49
N LEU A 109 5.86 1.85 -0.16
CA LEU A 109 6.76 2.75 0.56
C LEU A 109 8.05 2.06 1.01
N MET A 110 8.15 0.73 0.86
CA MET A 110 9.34 -0.02 1.21
C MET A 110 10.36 0.07 0.08
N GLU A 111 11.62 0.33 0.42
CA GLU A 111 12.71 0.24 -0.55
C GLU A 111 13.05 -1.24 -0.79
N ASN A 112 13.18 -1.65 -2.06
CA ASN A 112 13.68 -2.97 -2.51
C ASN A 112 12.75 -4.19 -2.31
N ILE A 113 11.55 -4.18 -2.91
CA ILE A 113 10.84 -5.43 -3.19
C ILE A 113 11.49 -6.10 -4.41
N PHE A 114 12.28 -7.14 -4.18
CA PHE A 114 12.90 -7.91 -5.26
C PHE A 114 11.85 -8.68 -6.08
N ARG A 115 11.98 -8.65 -7.40
CA ARG A 115 11.30 -9.60 -8.30
C ARG A 115 11.88 -10.99 -8.03
N CYS A 116 11.06 -11.97 -7.66
CA CYS A 116 11.51 -13.38 -7.64
C CYS A 116 11.96 -13.89 -9.02
N TRP A 117 11.71 -13.14 -10.11
CA TRP A 117 12.05 -13.55 -11.47
C TRP A 117 13.50 -13.22 -11.89
N ASP A 118 14.23 -12.36 -11.18
CA ASP A 118 15.59 -12.00 -11.62
C ASP A 118 16.67 -13.04 -11.24
N ALA A 119 16.28 -14.16 -10.61
CA ALA A 119 17.15 -15.32 -10.43
C ALA A 119 17.05 -16.25 -11.65
N LYS A 120 17.82 -15.95 -12.70
CA LYS A 120 18.18 -16.99 -13.66
C LYS A 120 18.96 -18.09 -12.92
N GLU A 121 18.41 -19.29 -13.00
CA GLU A 121 18.98 -20.59 -12.61
C GLU A 121 18.96 -20.91 -11.10
N LYS A 122 18.02 -21.80 -10.70
CA LYS A 122 18.27 -23.04 -9.93
C LYS A 122 17.13 -23.56 -9.04
N LEU A 123 15.85 -23.30 -9.33
CA LEU A 123 14.76 -24.01 -8.63
C LEU A 123 13.89 -24.78 -9.62
N ASN A 124 13.87 -26.09 -9.38
CA ASN A 124 13.23 -27.15 -10.13
C ASN A 124 11.71 -26.93 -10.28
N ASP A 125 11.26 -26.87 -11.53
CA ASP A 125 9.92 -27.18 -12.05
C ASP A 125 8.76 -27.28 -11.05
N SER A 126 8.39 -26.17 -10.43
CA SER A 126 7.09 -26.02 -9.78
C SER A 126 6.68 -24.56 -9.90
N HIS A 127 5.66 -24.31 -10.74
CA HIS A 127 5.07 -23.01 -10.99
C HIS A 127 4.88 -22.20 -9.70
N CYS A 128 5.76 -21.24 -9.44
CA CYS A 128 5.54 -20.22 -8.42
C CYS A 128 4.63 -19.15 -9.02
N GLN A 129 3.34 -19.22 -8.73
CA GLN A 129 2.45 -18.07 -8.91
C GLN A 129 2.52 -17.21 -7.64
N SER A 130 3.05 -16.01 -7.79
CA SER A 130 2.89 -14.86 -6.87
C SER A 130 3.34 -15.04 -5.40
N ALA A 131 4.62 -15.37 -5.16
CA ALA A 131 5.20 -15.32 -3.80
C ALA A 131 6.37 -14.33 -3.69
N THR A 132 6.39 -13.58 -2.59
CA THR A 132 7.36 -12.55 -2.21
C THR A 132 8.50 -13.15 -1.39
N CYS A 133 9.75 -12.96 -1.83
CA CYS A 133 10.90 -13.21 -0.98
C CYS A 133 11.38 -11.90 -0.35
N LEU A 134 11.04 -11.67 0.91
CA LEU A 134 11.63 -10.61 1.73
C LEU A 134 13.08 -11.01 2.08
N ARG A 135 14.07 -10.15 1.82
CA ARG A 135 15.45 -10.41 2.30
C ARG A 135 15.52 -10.13 3.81
N GLY A 136 15.60 -11.18 4.62
CA GLY A 136 15.93 -11.05 6.05
C GLY A 136 16.06 -12.37 6.81
N ILE A 137 17.31 -12.83 6.96
CA ILE A 137 17.89 -13.79 7.93
C ILE A 137 17.38 -15.26 7.84
N ASP A 138 18.32 -16.15 7.52
CA ASP A 138 18.23 -17.62 7.38
C ASP A 138 17.51 -18.18 6.15
N GLN A 139 18.30 -18.90 5.34
CA GLN A 139 18.01 -19.32 3.96
C GLN A 139 16.92 -20.40 3.81
N ASP A 140 16.36 -20.94 4.90
CA ASP A 140 15.64 -22.23 4.82
C ASP A 140 14.20 -22.24 5.37
N GLN A 141 13.62 -21.13 5.84
CA GLN A 141 12.31 -21.21 6.55
C GLN A 141 11.09 -20.46 5.98
N MET A 142 11.18 -19.63 4.93
CA MET A 142 10.02 -18.79 4.54
C MET A 142 9.20 -19.26 3.33
N CYS A 143 9.43 -20.44 2.78
CA CYS A 143 8.61 -20.98 1.68
C CYS A 143 7.24 -21.56 2.12
N GLN A 144 6.73 -21.24 3.32
CA GLN A 144 5.48 -21.82 3.85
C GLN A 144 4.25 -20.90 3.83
N ALA A 145 4.30 -19.68 3.30
CA ALA A 145 3.13 -18.80 3.28
C ALA A 145 2.37 -18.85 1.94
N LEU A 146 1.34 -19.72 1.93
CA LEU A 146 0.08 -19.66 1.16
C LEU A 146 0.11 -19.90 -0.35
N ALA A 147 -0.01 -21.19 -0.71
CA ALA A 147 -0.53 -21.62 -2.00
C ALA A 147 -2.07 -21.51 -2.02
N PHE A 148 -2.63 -20.70 -2.92
CA PHE A 148 -4.02 -20.87 -3.35
C PHE A 148 -4.02 -21.29 -4.81
N CYS A 149 -4.30 -22.57 -5.04
CA CYS A 149 -4.55 -23.13 -6.37
C CYS A 149 -5.86 -22.57 -6.93
N VAL A 150 -5.80 -21.83 -8.04
CA VAL A 150 -6.98 -21.64 -8.90
C VAL A 150 -6.88 -22.72 -9.99
N ASN A 151 -7.65 -23.79 -9.83
CA ASN A 151 -7.77 -24.83 -10.85
C ASN A 151 -8.63 -24.32 -12.02
N GLY A 152 -8.12 -24.54 -13.24
CA GLY A 152 -8.84 -24.97 -14.44
C GLY A 152 -10.02 -24.14 -14.93
#